data_AF-A0A8K0P929-F1
#
_entry.id   AF-A0A8K0P929-F1
#
_cell.length_a   1.000
_cell.length_b   1.000
_cell.length_c   1.000
_cell.angle_alpha   90.00
_cell.angle_beta   90.00
_cell.angle_gamma   90.00
#
_symmetry.space_group_name_H-M   'P 1'
#
loop_
_entity.id
_entity.type
_entity.pdbx_description
1 polymer ?
#
loop_
_entity_poly.entity_id
_entity_poly.type
_entity_poly.pdbx_seq_one_letter_code
_entity_poly.pdbx_strand_id
1 'polypeptide(L)'
;MLFQHLGFVHCPIREHCPAFPNCMDALIERILSTKAHRPSSWNRNSQWLLSSDNNQLNLVLLGIDGLAEELANEIRAQCDEDEYEIDCQLYSLDYRIIDGDVSLPQNSFRTSDFLP
;
A
#
# COMPACT_ATOMS: atom_id res chain seq x y z
N MET A 1 -2.75 -25.67 -27.55
CA MET A 1 -2.64 -24.86 -28.79
C MET A 1 -3.96 -24.81 -29.58
N LEU A 2 -4.59 -25.93 -29.96
CA LEU A 2 -5.84 -25.91 -30.76
C LEU A 2 -7.10 -25.58 -29.94
N PHE A 3 -7.26 -26.20 -28.76
CA PHE A 3 -8.40 -25.95 -27.86
C PHE A 3 -8.45 -24.51 -27.32
N GLN A 4 -7.29 -23.88 -27.14
CA GLN A 4 -7.18 -22.50 -26.64
C GLN A 4 -7.57 -21.48 -27.73
N HIS A 5 -7.26 -21.76 -28.99
CA HIS A 5 -7.75 -20.96 -30.13
C HIS A 5 -9.26 -21.10 -30.32
N LEU A 6 -9.83 -22.30 -30.22
CA LEU A 6 -11.28 -22.48 -30.28
C LEU A 6 -11.98 -21.78 -29.12
N GLY A 7 -11.45 -21.91 -27.90
CA GLY A 7 -11.95 -21.22 -26.71
C GLY A 7 -11.96 -19.69 -26.88
N PHE A 8 -10.90 -19.11 -27.44
CA PHE A 8 -10.81 -17.67 -27.72
C PHE A 8 -11.80 -17.20 -28.80
N VAL A 9 -12.02 -18.00 -29.85
CA VAL A 9 -12.97 -17.67 -30.92
C VAL A 9 -14.43 -17.67 -30.42
N HIS A 10 -14.77 -18.57 -29.49
CA HIS A 10 -16.13 -18.68 -28.95
C HIS A 10 -16.37 -17.82 -27.70
N CYS A 11 -15.33 -17.54 -26.91
CA CYS A 11 -15.39 -16.74 -25.69
C CYS A 11 -14.03 -16.07 -25.45
N PRO A 12 -13.81 -14.85 -25.98
CA PRO A 12 -12.53 -14.16 -25.86
C PRO A 12 -12.34 -13.68 -24.41
N ILE A 13 -11.85 -14.57 -23.55
CA ILE A 13 -11.45 -14.28 -22.18
C ILE A 13 -9.95 -14.51 -22.00
N ARG A 14 -9.35 -13.75 -21.09
CA ARG A 14 -7.89 -13.69 -20.84
C ARG A 14 -7.24 -15.08 -20.71
N GLU A 15 -7.86 -15.99 -19.97
CA GLU A 15 -7.40 -17.37 -19.71
C GLU A 15 -7.26 -18.22 -20.98
N HIS A 16 -8.04 -17.90 -22.02
CA HIS A 16 -8.01 -18.58 -23.31
C HIS A 16 -7.18 -17.84 -24.35
N CYS A 17 -6.51 -16.75 -23.98
CA CYS A 17 -5.66 -16.04 -24.93
C CYS A 17 -4.43 -16.92 -25.27
N PRO A 18 -4.21 -17.26 -26.56
CA PRO A 18 -3.08 -18.09 -26.96
C PRO A 18 -1.72 -17.40 -26.75
N ALA A 19 -1.72 -16.08 -26.57
CA ALA A 19 -0.55 -15.28 -26.27
C ALA A 19 -0.31 -15.07 -24.77
N PHE A 20 -1.14 -15.64 -23.88
CA PHE A 20 -0.94 -15.54 -22.43
C PHE A 20 0.43 -16.14 -22.04
N PRO A 21 1.22 -15.46 -21.17
CA PRO A 21 0.93 -14.25 -20.39
C PRO A 21 1.30 -12.92 -21.08
N ASN A 22 1.69 -12.94 -22.35
CA ASN A 22 2.17 -11.76 -23.11
C ASN A 22 1.09 -11.08 -23.96
N CYS A 23 -0.19 -11.38 -23.73
CA CYS A 23 -1.27 -10.72 -24.45
C CYS A 23 -1.45 -9.28 -23.98
N MET A 24 -2.04 -8.43 -24.83
CA MET A 24 -2.25 -7.02 -24.52
C MET A 24 -3.06 -6.82 -23.24
N ASP A 25 -4.10 -7.65 -23.00
CA ASP A 25 -4.91 -7.56 -21.79
C ASP A 25 -4.09 -7.86 -20.51
N ALA A 26 -3.28 -8.92 -20.52
CA ALA A 26 -2.40 -9.24 -19.39
C ALA A 26 -1.31 -8.19 -19.18
N LEU A 27 -0.82 -7.57 -20.26
CA LEU A 27 0.12 -6.46 -20.19
C LEU A 27 -0.51 -5.18 -19.66
N ILE A 28 -1.72 -4.82 -20.11
CA ILE A 28 -2.47 -3.66 -19.63
C ILE A 28 -2.77 -3.82 -18.15
N GLU A 29 -3.26 -4.99 -17.72
CA GLU A 29 -3.54 -5.27 -16.31
C GLU A 29 -2.27 -5.16 -15.46
N ARG A 30 -1.14 -5.71 -15.94
CA ARG A 30 0.15 -5.57 -15.26
C ARG A 30 0.64 -4.13 -15.22
N ILE A 31 0.42 -3.37 -16.28
CA ILE A 31 0.81 -1.95 -16.35
C ILE A 31 -0.08 -1.11 -15.44
N LEU A 32 -1.39 -1.35 -15.42
CA LEU A 32 -2.31 -0.65 -14.53
C LEU A 32 -2.07 -1.01 -13.06
N SER A 33 -1.80 -2.27 -12.74
CA SER A 33 -1.45 -2.68 -11.37
C SER A 33 -0.13 -2.07 -10.89
N THR A 34 0.80 -1.78 -11.81
CA THR A 34 2.09 -1.14 -11.49
C THR A 34 2.10 0.39 -11.62
N LYS A 35 1.20 0.98 -12.42
CA LYS A 35 1.17 2.43 -12.75
C LYS A 35 -0.08 3.17 -12.30
N ALA A 36 -1.08 2.52 -11.71
CA ALA A 36 -2.17 3.22 -11.04
C ALA A 36 -1.57 4.13 -9.96
N HIS A 37 -1.63 5.44 -10.25
CA HIS A 37 -1.19 6.60 -9.47
C HIS A 37 -0.35 6.29 -8.22
N ARG A 38 0.99 6.29 -8.38
CA ARG A 38 1.89 6.43 -7.24
C ARG A 38 2.90 7.55 -7.50
N PRO A 39 3.08 8.50 -6.57
CA PRO A 39 4.18 9.45 -6.60
C PRO A 39 5.51 8.71 -6.75
N SER A 40 6.45 9.29 -7.49
CA SER A 40 7.77 8.71 -7.76
C SER A 40 8.60 8.41 -6.50
N SER A 41 8.22 8.94 -5.34
CA SER A 41 8.78 8.61 -4.02
C SER A 41 8.46 7.18 -3.55
N TRP A 42 7.37 6.57 -4.05
CA TRP A 42 6.91 5.23 -3.65
C TRP A 42 7.69 4.10 -4.36
N ASN A 43 8.32 4.39 -5.50
CA ASN A 43 9.00 3.38 -6.33
C ASN A 43 10.29 2.80 -5.72
N ARG A 44 10.78 3.35 -4.60
CA ARG A 44 11.99 2.84 -3.92
C ARG A 44 11.71 1.85 -2.80
N ASN A 45 10.45 1.68 -2.39
CA ASN A 45 10.14 0.88 -1.21
C ASN A 45 8.99 -0.07 -1.51
N SER A 46 9.35 -1.26 -2.02
CA SER A 46 8.44 -2.37 -2.30
C SER A 46 7.70 -2.90 -1.06
N GLN A 47 7.97 -2.36 0.13
CA GLN A 47 7.25 -2.68 1.38
C GLN A 47 5.88 -2.01 1.46
N TRP A 48 5.66 -0.95 0.69
CA TRP A 48 4.36 -0.26 0.59
C TRP A 48 3.53 -0.74 -0.59
N LEU A 49 3.81 -1.95 -1.09
CA LEU A 49 2.83 -2.67 -1.90
C LEU A 49 1.62 -2.89 -0.99
N LEU A 50 0.68 -1.94 -1.05
CA LEU A 50 -0.69 -2.07 -0.56
C LEU A 50 -1.33 -3.21 -1.37
N SER A 51 -0.90 -4.42 -1.05
CA SER A 51 -1.57 -5.65 -1.41
C SER A 51 -2.94 -5.53 -0.78
N SER A 52 -4.01 -5.71 -1.54
CA SER A 52 -5.39 -5.54 -1.05
C SER A 52 -5.74 -6.39 0.19
N ASP A 53 -4.85 -7.27 0.64
CA ASP A 53 -4.98 -8.09 1.83
C ASP A 53 -4.41 -7.46 3.11
N ASN A 54 -3.61 -6.38 3.03
CA ASN A 54 -3.05 -5.72 4.22
C ASN A 54 -3.34 -4.21 4.20
N ASN A 55 -4.44 -3.83 4.84
CA ASN A 55 -4.90 -2.45 4.99
C ASN A 55 -4.29 -1.74 6.21
N GLN A 56 -3.25 -2.27 6.83
CA GLN A 56 -2.59 -1.61 7.96
C GLN A 56 -1.55 -0.58 7.49
N LEU A 57 -1.63 0.64 8.00
CA LEU A 57 -0.74 1.76 7.73
C LEU A 57 0.00 2.16 9.02
N ASN A 58 1.31 1.88 9.07
CA ASN A 58 2.15 2.19 10.21
C ASN A 58 2.78 3.59 10.03
N LEU A 59 2.41 4.53 10.88
CA LEU A 59 2.80 5.95 10.83
C LEU A 59 3.84 6.28 11.90
N VAL A 60 5.06 6.65 11.49
CA VAL A 60 6.05 7.23 12.41
C VAL A 60 5.91 8.75 12.41
N LEU A 61 5.61 9.32 13.57
CA LEU A 61 5.48 10.76 13.77
C LEU A 61 6.67 11.24 14.60
N LEU A 62 7.56 11.99 13.96
CA LEU A 62 8.72 12.60 14.61
C LEU A 62 8.47 14.09 14.80
N GLY A 63 8.63 14.57 16.02
CA GLY A 63 8.41 15.96 16.39
C GLY A 63 9.33 16.35 17.52
N ILE A 64 9.25 17.62 17.92
CA ILE A 64 9.90 18.15 19.12
C ILE A 64 8.84 18.90 19.92
N ASP A 65 9.00 18.95 21.24
CA ASP A 65 8.15 19.73 22.14
C ASP A 65 6.65 19.36 22.01
N GLY A 66 6.35 18.07 21.88
CA GLY A 66 4.98 17.55 21.78
C GLY A 66 4.34 17.67 20.39
N LEU A 67 5.02 18.25 19.39
CA LEU A 67 4.42 18.49 18.06
C LEU A 67 3.92 17.21 17.37
N ALA A 68 4.64 16.10 17.50
CA ALA A 68 4.22 14.82 16.94
C ALA A 68 3.00 14.24 17.65
N GLU A 69 2.84 14.53 18.95
CA GLU A 69 1.68 14.13 19.72
C GLU A 69 0.45 14.97 19.34
N GLU A 70 0.61 16.28 19.19
CA GLU A 70 -0.44 17.17 18.69
C GLU A 70 -0.93 16.75 17.30
N LEU A 71 -0.01 16.44 16.39
CA LEU A 71 -0.36 15.94 15.06
C LEU A 71 -1.08 14.59 15.12
N ALA A 72 -0.61 13.66 15.96
CA ALA A 72 -1.28 12.38 16.14
C ALA A 72 -2.73 12.55 16.63
N ASN A 73 -2.95 13.47 17.57
CA ASN A 73 -4.27 13.76 18.11
C ASN A 73 -5.20 14.38 17.06
N GLU A 74 -4.68 15.29 16.22
CA GLU A 74 -5.45 15.85 15.12
C GLU A 74 -5.82 14.78 14.07
N ILE A 75 -4.90 13.88 13.73
CA ILE A 75 -5.20 12.76 12.82
C ILE A 75 -6.29 11.87 13.41
N ARG A 76 -6.17 11.46 14.69
CA ARG A 76 -7.18 10.66 15.38
C ARG A 76 -8.54 11.34 15.42
N ALA A 77 -8.60 12.66 15.58
CA ALA A 77 -9.85 13.41 15.56
C ALA A 77 -10.56 13.39 14.20
N GLN A 78 -9.84 13.09 13.12
CA GLN A 78 -10.37 12.94 11.77
C GLN A 78 -10.63 11.48 11.37
N CYS A 79 -10.27 10.52 12.22
CA CYS A 79 -10.47 9.09 12.01
C CYS A 79 -11.63 8.57 12.87
N ASP A 80 -12.26 7.50 12.44
CA ASP A 80 -13.18 6.72 13.27
C ASP A 80 -12.46 5.44 13.70
N GLU A 81 -12.28 5.20 15.00
CA GLU A 81 -11.58 4.03 15.55
C GLU A 81 -10.18 3.74 14.96
N ASP A 82 -9.36 4.79 14.72
CA ASP A 82 -8.05 4.70 14.06
C ASP A 82 -8.13 4.15 12.63
N GLU A 83 -9.28 4.22 11.97
CA GLU A 83 -9.48 3.89 10.57
C GLU A 83 -9.63 5.14 9.71
N TYR A 84 -9.03 5.11 8.51
CA TYR A 84 -9.06 6.24 7.59
C TYR A 84 -9.28 5.79 6.15
N GLU A 85 -10.22 6.45 5.46
CA GLU A 85 -10.59 6.13 4.08
C GLU A 85 -9.82 6.99 3.06
N ILE A 86 -9.09 6.34 2.15
CA ILE A 86 -8.40 6.97 1.02
C ILE A 86 -8.77 6.21 -0.25
N ASP A 87 -9.23 6.92 -1.29
CA ASP A 87 -9.59 6.34 -2.60
C ASP A 87 -10.57 5.14 -2.50
N CYS A 88 -11.56 5.24 -1.59
CA CYS A 88 -12.53 4.19 -1.28
C CYS A 88 -11.93 2.90 -0.66
N GLN A 89 -10.71 2.97 -0.12
CA GLN A 89 -10.08 1.91 0.65
C GLN A 89 -9.92 2.35 2.11
N LEU A 90 -10.37 1.50 3.04
CA LEU A 90 -10.28 1.74 4.47
C LEU A 90 -8.95 1.21 5.02
N TYR A 91 -8.18 2.07 5.69
CA TYR A 91 -6.90 1.69 6.29
C TYR A 91 -6.96 1.76 7.80
N SER A 92 -6.43 0.76 8.49
CA SER A 92 -6.22 0.80 9.94
C SER A 92 -4.87 1.44 10.23
N LEU A 93 -4.84 2.48 11.07
CA LEU A 93 -3.67 3.27 11.37
C LEU A 93 -3.01 2.79 12.66
N ASP A 94 -1.69 2.59 12.64
CA ASP A 94 -0.88 2.37 13.84
C ASP A 94 0.15 3.50 13.97
N TYR A 95 0.35 4.02 15.17
CA TYR A 95 1.11 5.26 15.40
C TYR A 95 2.34 5.02 16.26
N ARG A 96 3.48 5.53 15.80
CA ARG A 96 4.72 5.60 16.56
C ARG A 96 5.18 7.05 16.69
N ILE A 97 4.82 7.66 17.82
CA ILE A 97 5.17 9.05 18.14
C ILE A 97 6.54 9.08 18.82
N ILE A 98 7.43 9.95 18.33
CA ILE A 98 8.80 10.10 18.82
C ILE A 98 9.10 11.61 18.98
N ASP A 99 9.42 12.00 20.21
CA ASP A 99 9.84 13.37 20.59
C ASP A 99 11.33 13.42 20.98
N GLY A 100 11.94 12.26 21.24
CA GLY A 100 13.30 12.17 21.76
C GLY A 100 14.37 11.91 20.69
N ASP A 101 15.62 11.85 21.15
CA ASP A 101 16.77 11.50 20.32
C ASP A 101 16.63 10.10 19.70
N VAL A 102 16.54 10.04 18.38
CA VAL A 102 16.40 8.81 17.57
C VAL A 102 17.66 7.94 17.57
N SER A 103 18.79 8.45 18.07
CA SER A 103 19.99 7.64 18.30
C SER A 103 19.81 6.62 19.44
N LEU A 104 18.87 6.90 20.35
CA LEU A 104 18.58 6.04 21.48
C LEU A 104 17.65 4.89 21.08
N PRO A 105 17.91 3.64 21.51
CA PRO A 105 17.16 2.46 21.07
C PRO A 105 15.64 2.56 21.28
N GLN A 106 15.17 3.22 22.35
CA GLN A 106 13.75 3.39 22.64
C GLN A 106 13.01 4.23 21.60
N ASN A 107 13.73 5.09 20.88
CA ASN A 107 13.21 5.99 19.84
C ASN A 107 13.51 5.44 18.43
N SER A 108 13.95 4.19 18.30
CA SER A 108 14.14 3.53 17.00
C SER A 108 12.84 3.57 16.19
N PHE A 109 12.91 3.83 14.89
CA PHE A 109 11.72 3.81 14.02
C PHE A 109 11.14 2.40 13.84
N ARG A 110 11.93 1.37 14.11
CA ARG A 110 11.52 -0.04 13.99
C ARG A 110 11.57 -0.71 15.35
N THR A 111 10.53 -1.48 15.66
CA THR A 111 10.49 -2.38 16.84
C THR A 111 10.11 -3.78 16.37
N SER A 112 10.08 -4.75 17.30
CA SER A 112 9.59 -6.11 17.03
C SER A 112 8.15 -6.12 16.51
N ASP A 113 7.33 -5.19 17.00
CA ASP A 113 5.89 -5.16 16.78
C ASP A 113 5.46 -4.04 15.81
N PHE A 114 6.40 -3.16 15.41
CA PHE A 114 6.11 -2.02 14.55
C PHE A 114 7.14 -1.91 13.41
N LEU A 115 6.64 -1.98 12.17
CA LEU A 115 7.43 -1.86 10.95
C LEU A 115 6.95 -0.66 10.11
N PRO A 116 7.73 0.42 9.99
CA PRO A 116 7.46 1.56 9.13
C PRO A 116 7.78 1.29 7.66
#